data_AF-A0A6G2VCN0-F1
#
_entry.id   AF-A0A6G2VCN0-F1
#
_cell.length_a   1.000
_cell.length_b   1.000
_cell.length_c   1.000
_cell.angle_alpha   90.00
_cell.angle_beta   90.00
_cell.angle_gamma   90.00
#
_symmetry.space_group_name_H-M   'P 1'
#
loop_
_entity.id
_entity.type
_entity.pdbx_description
1 polymer ?
#
loop_
_entity_poly.entity_id
_entity_poly.type
_entity_poly.pdbx_seq_one_letter_code
_entity_poly.pdbx_strand_id
1 'polypeptide(L)' 'PREVAVAGPVGGELHRTALLGRAPGAVVAAGESGGAEFPLLADRPMADGAPTAYVCRHFVCDAPTTDPEALARALGGA' A
#
# COMPACT_ATOMS: atom_id res chain seq x y z
N PRO A 1 1.44 6.14 13.37
CA PRO A 1 2.08 5.18 12.44
C PRO A 1 1.22 5.08 11.18
N ARG A 2 1.82 4.78 10.02
CA ARG A 2 1.07 4.56 8.77
C ARG A 2 0.99 3.06 8.49
N GLU A 3 -0.16 2.60 8.04
CA GLU A 3 -0.37 1.20 7.63
C GLU A 3 -0.55 1.17 6.13
N VAL A 4 0.34 0.49 5.42
CA VAL A 4 0.33 0.44 3.95
C VAL A 4 0.01 -0.98 3.52
N ALA A 5 -1.07 -1.14 2.76
CA ALA A 5 -1.40 -2.39 2.08
C ALA A 5 -1.15 -2.23 0.59
N VAL A 6 -0.40 -3.15 0.00
CA VAL A 6 -0.12 -3.19 -1.44
C VAL A 6 -0.71 -4.48 -2.01
N ALA A 7 -1.80 -4.35 -2.74
CA ALA A 7 -2.39 -5.43 -3.52
C ALA A 7 -1.66 -5.52 -4.86
N GLY A 8 -0.86 -6.57 -5.05
CA GLY A 8 -0.01 -6.74 -6.21
C GLY A 8 1.27 -7.52 -5.90
N PRO A 9 2.19 -7.65 -6.87
CA PRO A 9 3.37 -8.47 -6.73
C PRO A 9 4.30 -7.98 -5.61
N VAL A 10 4.73 -8.89 -4.75
CA VAL A 10 5.80 -8.63 -3.77
C VAL A 10 7.08 -8.26 -4.53
N GLY A 11 7.58 -7.06 -4.26
CA GLY A 11 8.76 -6.51 -4.95
C GLY A 11 8.43 -5.77 -6.24
N GLY A 12 7.14 -5.62 -6.56
CA GLY A 12 6.66 -4.68 -7.56
C GLY A 12 6.92 -3.22 -7.19
N GLU A 13 6.62 -2.32 -8.11
CA GLU A 13 6.94 -0.89 -7.99
C GLU A 13 6.30 -0.26 -6.75
N LEU A 14 4.99 -0.43 -6.54
CA LEU A 14 4.30 0.10 -5.36
C LEU A 14 4.83 -0.48 -4.04
N HIS A 15 5.25 -1.76 -4.03
CA HIS A 15 5.85 -2.35 -2.83
C HIS A 15 7.19 -1.68 -2.50
N ARG A 16 8.05 -1.46 -3.50
CA ARG A 16 9.33 -0.76 -3.30
C ARG A 16 9.10 0.68 -2.86
N THR A 17 8.19 1.39 -3.50
CA THR A 17 7.84 2.76 -3.13
C THR A 17 7.33 2.85 -1.69
N ALA A 18 6.50 1.90 -1.25
CA ALA A 18 6.05 1.83 0.14
C ALA A 18 7.21 1.67 1.13
N LEU A 19 8.16 0.79 0.83
CA LEU A 19 9.34 0.52 1.67
C LEU A 19 10.34 1.69 1.71
N LEU A 20 10.41 2.49 0.64
CA LEU A 20 11.29 3.66 0.54
C LEU A 20 10.66 4.94 1.13
N GLY A 21 9.39 4.89 1.55
CA GLY A 21 8.70 6.00 2.19
C GLY A 21 9.38 6.45 3.48
N ARG A 22 9.27 7.75 3.79
CA ARG A 22 9.93 8.37 4.96
C ARG A 22 9.00 8.52 6.17
N ALA A 23 7.97 7.68 6.27
CA ALA A 23 7.02 7.69 7.36
C ALA A 23 7.54 6.83 8.54
N PRO A 24 7.98 7.42 9.67
CA PRO A 24 8.54 6.64 10.77
C PRO A 24 7.48 5.72 11.40
N GLY A 25 7.87 4.46 11.63
CA GLY A 25 6.97 3.43 12.17
C GLY A 25 5.85 3.03 11.21
N ALA A 26 6.05 3.22 9.90
CA ALA A 26 5.15 2.67 8.89
C ALA A 26 5.31 1.15 8.79
N VAL A 27 4.18 0.46 8.67
CA VAL A 27 4.14 -0.98 8.38
C VAL A 27 3.64 -1.19 6.96
N VAL A 28 4.28 -2.10 6.22
CA VAL A 28 3.94 -2.41 4.83
C VAL A 28 3.59 -3.89 4.75
N ALA A 29 2.39 -4.20 4.26
CA ALA A 29 1.98 -5.54 3.86
C ALA A 29 1.78 -5.55 2.34
N ALA A 30 2.36 -6.54 1.65
CA ALA A 30 2.24 -6.70 0.21
C ALA A 30 1.92 -8.15 -0.14
N GLY A 31 1.09 -8.37 -1.14
CA GLY A 31 0.69 -9.70 -1.60
C GLY A 31 -0.31 -9.65 -2.74
N GLU A 32 -0.52 -10.78 -3.41
CA GLU A 32 -1.54 -10.91 -4.45
C GLU A 32 -2.94 -10.59 -3.90
N SER A 33 -3.78 -9.98 -4.75
CA SER A 33 -5.14 -9.57 -4.36
C SER A 33 -5.94 -10.75 -3.82
N GLY A 34 -6.56 -10.58 -2.65
CA GLY A 34 -7.34 -11.65 -2.02
C GLY A 34 -6.51 -12.69 -1.26
N GLY A 35 -5.21 -12.46 -1.07
CA GLY A 35 -4.38 -13.25 -0.17
C GLY A 35 -4.91 -13.16 1.26
N ALA A 36 -5.62 -14.19 1.70
CA ALA A 36 -6.12 -14.37 3.06
C ALA A 36 -5.01 -14.45 4.13
N GLU A 37 -3.76 -14.34 3.72
CA GLU A 37 -2.56 -14.42 4.55
C GLU A 37 -2.37 -13.18 5.45
N PHE A 38 -2.96 -12.03 5.08
CA PHE A 38 -2.88 -10.81 5.88
C PHE A 38 -4.25 -10.16 6.07
N PRO A 39 -4.76 -10.02 7.31
CA PRO A 39 -5.99 -9.27 7.60
C PRO A 39 -5.92 -7.82 7.09
N LEU A 40 -4.72 -7.25 6.94
CA LEU A 40 -4.52 -5.91 6.39
C LEU A 40 -4.80 -5.82 4.88
N LEU A 41 -4.77 -6.94 4.15
CA LEU A 41 -5.10 -7.04 2.73
C LEU A 41 -6.54 -7.50 2.49
N ALA A 42 -7.24 -7.93 3.55
CA ALA A 42 -8.65 -8.27 3.46
C ALA A 42 -9.45 -7.03 2.99
N ASP A 43 -10.33 -7.22 2.02
CA ASP A 43 -11.15 -6.18 1.40
C ASP A 43 -10.38 -5.06 0.67
N ARG A 44 -9.11 -5.31 0.32
CA ARG A 44 -8.27 -4.37 -0.45
C ARG A 44 -7.82 -5.00 -1.77
N PRO A 45 -8.73 -5.14 -2.75
CA PRO A 45 -8.41 -5.75 -4.04
C PRO A 45 -7.51 -4.84 -4.88
N MET A 46 -7.08 -5.35 -6.04
CA MET A 46 -6.52 -4.49 -7.08
C MET A 46 -7.64 -3.65 -7.72
N ALA A 47 -7.38 -2.36 -7.96
CA ALA A 47 -8.26 -1.48 -8.71
C ALA A 47 -8.06 -1.71 -10.21
N ASP A 48 -9.15 -2.00 -10.93
CA ASP A 48 -9.15 -2.22 -12.38
C ASP A 48 -8.12 -3.26 -12.88
N GLY A 49 -7.80 -4.24 -12.04
CA GLY A 49 -6.79 -5.27 -12.35
C GLY A 49 -5.34 -4.78 -12.27
N ALA A 50 -5.09 -3.55 -11.78
CA ALA A 50 -3.77 -2.97 -11.60
C ALA A 50 -3.29 -3.03 -10.13
N PRO A 51 -1.98 -3.16 -9.88
CA PRO A 51 -1.43 -3.09 -8.53
C PRO A 51 -1.88 -1.82 -7.82
N THR A 52 -2.33 -1.94 -6.57
CA THR A 52 -2.98 -0.85 -5.84
C THR A 52 -2.44 -0.74 -4.42
N ALA A 53 -2.15 0.48 -3.99
CA ALA A 53 -1.71 0.78 -2.64
C ALA A 53 -2.80 1.52 -1.85
N TYR A 54 -2.93 1.13 -0.58
CA TYR A 54 -3.85 1.68 0.40
C TYR A 54 -3.04 2.19 1.58
N VAL A 55 -3.14 3.49 1.87
CA VAL A 55 -2.47 4.11 3.00
C VAL A 55 -3.51 4.44 4.06
N CYS A 56 -3.37 3.83 5.23
CA CYS A 56 -4.32 4.00 6.34
C CYS A 56 -3.64 4.64 7.55
N ARG A 57 -4.43 5.40 8.31
CA ARG A 57 -4.06 6.06 9.56
C ARG A 57 -5.29 6.12 10.46
N HIS A 58 -5.16 5.61 11.69
CA HIS A 58 -6.23 5.64 12.70
C HIS A 58 -7.56 5.06 12.17
N PHE A 59 -7.52 3.87 11.56
CA PHE A 59 -8.69 3.19 10.99
C PHE A 59 -9.36 3.88 9.80
N VAL A 60 -8.75 4.92 9.25
CA VAL A 60 -9.21 5.62 8.04
C VAL A 60 -8.16 5.45 6.95
N CYS A 61 -8.58 5.03 5.76
CA CYS A 61 -7.71 4.93 4.60
C CYS A 61 -7.94 6.11 3.65
N ASP A 62 -6.86 6.60 3.05
CA ASP A 62 -6.94 7.53 1.92
C ASP A 62 -7.48 6.80 0.67
N ALA A 63 -7.78 7.55 -0.38
CA ALA A 63 -8.18 6.97 -1.65
C ALA A 63 -7.08 6.01 -2.17
N PRO A 64 -7.45 4.82 -2.67
CA PRO A 64 -6.47 3.89 -3.23
C PRO A 64 -5.74 4.52 -4.42
N THR A 65 -4.46 4.20 -4.54
CA THR A 65 -3.63 4.69 -5.64
C THR A 65 -2.92 3.56 -6.36
N THR A 66 -2.90 3.62 -7.69
CA THR A 66 -2.06 2.78 -8.56
C THR A 66 -0.78 3.51 -8.96
N ASP A 67 -0.67 4.81 -8.64
CA ASP A 67 0.46 5.68 -8.96
C ASP A 67 1.51 5.65 -7.83
N PRO A 68 2.76 5.24 -8.12
CA PRO A 68 3.89 5.30 -7.20
C PRO A 68 4.22 6.70 -6.71
N GLU A 69 4.10 7.75 -7.53
CA GLU A 69 4.44 9.11 -7.11
C GLU A 69 3.44 9.62 -6.08
N ALA A 70 2.14 9.39 -6.31
CA ALA A 70 1.10 9.66 -5.32
C ALA A 70 1.33 8.90 -4.00
N LEU A 71 1.75 7.63 -4.07
CA LEU A 71 2.09 6.84 -2.88
C LEU A 71 3.30 7.42 -2.13
N ALA A 72 4.37 7.78 -2.85
CA ALA A 72 5.56 8.38 -2.25
C ALA A 72 5.19 9.67 -1.48
N ARG A 73 4.40 10.55 -2.10
CA ARG A 73 3.92 11.78 -1.44
C ARG A 73 3.10 11.49 -0.17
N ALA A 74 2.21 10.50 -0.21
CA ALA A 74 1.41 10.10 0.96
C ALA A 74 2.29 9.60 2.13
N LEU A 75 3.44 9.00 1.82
CA LEU A 75 4.42 8.49 2.77
C LEU A 75 5.54 9.49 3.11
N GLY A 76 5.47 10.73 2.61
CA GLY A 76 6.49 11.76 2.83
C GLY A 76 7.81 11.51 2.08
N GLY A 77 7.78 10.66 1.06
CA GLY A 77 8.81 10.57 0.02
C GLY A 77 8.70 11.73 -0.98
N ALA A 78 9.80 11.97 -1.69
CA ALA A 78 9.90 12.93 -2.79
C ALA A 78 9.75 12.20 -4.12
#